data_AF-A0A7Y1ZPC9-F1
#
_entry.id   AF-A0A7Y1ZPC9-F1
#
_cell.length_a   1.000
_cell.length_b   1.000
_cell.length_c   1.000
_cell.angle_alpha   90.00
_cell.angle_beta   90.00
_cell.angle_gamma   90.00
#
_symmetry.space_group_name_H-M   'P 1'
#
loop_
_entity.id
_entity.type
_entity.pdbx_description
1 polymer ?
#
loop_
_entity_poly.entity_id
_entity_poly.type
_entity_poly.pdbx_seq_one_letter_code
_entity_poly.pdbx_strand_id
1 'polypeptide(L)'
;AQGVDVRYAIHPVAGRMPGHMNVLLAEANVPYDVLYEMDDINGEFDSTDVSLVIGANDVVNPAARTNPASPIYGMPILNVDHCKTTIILKRSMRPGYSGIDNELFYLPNTRMLFGDAKASLNALISEVKAAS
;
A
#
# COMPACT_ATOMS: atom_id res chain seq x y z
N ALA A 1 15.99 -8.83 -13.96
CA ALA A 1 15.41 -7.57 -13.44
C ALA A 1 15.23 -6.61 -14.60
N GLN A 2 14.06 -5.97 -14.72
CA GLN A 2 13.69 -5.13 -15.88
C GLN A 2 14.09 -3.65 -15.72
N GLY A 3 15.02 -3.33 -14.81
CA GLY A 3 15.48 -1.95 -14.56
C GLY A 3 14.47 -1.02 -13.86
N VAL A 4 13.37 -1.57 -13.33
CA VAL A 4 12.37 -0.83 -12.57
C VAL A 4 12.89 -0.53 -11.16
N ASP A 5 12.80 0.72 -10.72
CA ASP A 5 13.06 1.12 -9.33
C ASP A 5 11.91 0.63 -8.44
N VAL A 6 12.24 -0.19 -7.43
CA VAL A 6 11.26 -0.79 -6.53
C VAL A 6 11.63 -0.45 -5.10
N ARG A 7 10.73 0.24 -4.40
CA ARG A 7 10.85 0.66 -3.01
C ARG A 7 9.65 0.17 -2.20
N TYR A 8 9.87 -0.14 -0.93
CA TYR A 8 8.83 -0.55 0.02
C TYR A 8 8.56 0.59 1.00
N ALA A 9 7.32 1.07 1.03
CA ALA A 9 6.88 2.07 1.98
C ALA A 9 6.25 1.41 3.21
N ILE A 10 6.84 1.61 4.39
CA ILE A 10 6.42 1.01 5.63
C ILE A 10 5.71 2.05 6.50
N HIS A 11 4.46 1.77 6.86
CA HIS A 11 3.75 2.58 7.83
C HIS A 11 4.04 2.07 9.25
N PRO A 12 4.30 2.94 10.24
CA PRO A 12 4.75 2.53 11.59
C PRO A 12 3.76 1.61 12.33
N VAL A 13 2.46 1.77 12.07
CA VAL A 13 1.39 0.92 12.62
C VAL A 13 0.77 -0.05 11.60
N ALA A 14 1.45 -0.33 10.47
CA ALA A 14 1.00 -1.38 9.56
C ALA A 14 1.01 -2.76 10.25
N GLY A 15 -0.06 -3.52 10.08
CA GLY A 15 -0.23 -4.84 10.67
C GLY A 15 -0.99 -4.81 12.00
N ARG A 16 -0.49 -5.56 12.99
CA ARG A 16 -1.14 -5.78 14.30
C ARG A 16 -0.18 -5.72 15.49
N MET A 17 1.08 -5.40 15.24
CA MET A 17 2.10 -5.19 16.28
C MET A 17 3.09 -4.11 15.78
N PRO A 18 3.77 -3.36 16.67
CA PRO A 18 4.82 -2.45 16.26
C PRO A 18 5.90 -3.17 15.43
N GLY A 19 6.30 -2.60 14.30
CA GLY A 19 7.33 -3.17 13.42
C GLY A 19 6.93 -4.46 12.70
N HIS A 20 5.63 -4.80 12.63
CA HIS A 20 5.16 -6.06 12.04
C HIS A 20 5.72 -6.27 10.62
N MET A 21 5.66 -5.26 9.77
CA MET A 21 6.10 -5.39 8.38
C MET A 21 7.62 -5.53 8.27
N ASN A 22 8.39 -4.81 9.10
CA ASN A 22 9.85 -4.93 9.11
C ASN A 22 10.30 -6.36 9.43
N VAL A 23 9.64 -7.02 10.38
CA VAL A 23 9.92 -8.44 10.73
C VAL A 23 9.62 -9.36 9.54
N LEU A 24 8.43 -9.26 8.94
CA LEU A 24 8.05 -10.14 7.83
C LEU A 24 8.92 -9.92 6.57
N LEU A 25 9.31 -8.68 6.30
CA LEU A 25 10.18 -8.35 5.16
C LEU A 25 11.62 -8.83 5.40
N ALA A 26 12.11 -8.75 6.64
CA ALA A 26 13.39 -9.34 7.01
C ALA A 26 13.37 -10.88 6.87
N GLU A 27 12.31 -11.55 7.34
CA GLU A 27 12.13 -13.00 7.16
C GLU A 27 12.06 -13.41 5.68
N ALA A 28 11.50 -12.55 4.84
CA ALA A 28 11.44 -12.73 3.39
C ALA A 28 12.76 -12.37 2.65
N ASN A 29 13.84 -12.01 3.38
CA ASN A 29 15.12 -11.55 2.85
C ASN A 29 15.00 -10.35 1.90
N VAL A 30 14.10 -9.41 2.20
CA VAL A 30 14.02 -8.14 1.45
C VAL A 30 15.21 -7.25 1.87
N PRO A 31 16.00 -6.72 0.92
CA PRO A 31 17.12 -5.84 1.24
C PRO A 31 16.68 -4.57 1.97
N TYR A 32 17.43 -4.17 3.01
CA TYR A 32 17.08 -3.01 3.83
C TYR A 32 17.17 -1.67 3.09
N ASP A 33 18.01 -1.57 2.06
CA ASP A 33 18.21 -0.38 1.23
C ASP A 33 17.00 -0.01 0.36
N VAL A 34 16.07 -0.95 0.18
CA VAL A 34 14.79 -0.71 -0.49
C VAL A 34 13.62 -0.56 0.48
N LEU A 35 13.86 -0.60 1.80
CA LEU A 35 12.85 -0.38 2.84
C LEU A 35 12.91 1.06 3.34
N TYR A 36 11.79 1.77 3.23
CA TYR A 36 11.66 3.15 3.66
C TYR A 36 10.53 3.31 4.66
N GLU A 37 10.79 4.02 5.74
CA GLU A 37 9.75 4.43 6.67
C GLU A 37 8.89 5.52 6.03
N MET A 38 7.64 5.64 6.50
CA MET A 38 6.64 6.56 5.95
C MET A 38 7.13 8.00 5.81
N ASP A 39 7.85 8.52 6.80
CA ASP A 39 8.33 9.91 6.81
C ASP A 39 9.38 10.16 5.72
N ASP A 40 10.17 9.14 5.37
CA ASP A 40 11.24 9.23 4.37
C ASP A 40 10.71 9.10 2.94
N ILE A 41 9.62 8.34 2.73
CA ILE A 41 9.09 8.02 1.39
C ILE A 41 7.87 8.83 0.99
N ASN A 42 7.17 9.47 1.94
CA ASN A 42 5.91 10.15 1.62
C ASN A 42 6.05 11.28 0.59
N GLY A 43 7.21 11.94 0.52
CA GLY A 43 7.50 12.99 -0.46
C GLY A 43 7.71 12.48 -1.89
N GLU A 44 7.87 11.17 -2.07
CA GLU A 44 8.22 10.56 -3.36
C GLU A 44 6.97 10.13 -4.16
N PHE A 45 5.80 10.03 -3.51
CA PHE A 45 4.58 9.52 -4.15
C PHE A 45 4.12 10.34 -5.35
N ASP A 46 4.29 11.67 -5.32
CA ASP A 46 3.92 12.56 -6.45
C ASP A 46 4.69 12.21 -7.74
N SER A 47 5.91 11.67 -7.61
CA SER A 47 6.76 11.25 -8.72
C SER A 47 6.66 9.75 -9.06
N THR A 48 5.90 8.99 -8.27
CA THR A 48 5.78 7.53 -8.38
C THR A 48 4.77 7.13 -9.46
N ASP A 49 5.18 6.28 -10.39
CA ASP A 49 4.31 5.79 -11.47
C ASP A 49 3.19 4.86 -10.97
N VAL A 50 3.54 3.89 -10.11
CA VAL A 50 2.58 2.90 -9.62
C VAL A 50 2.82 2.63 -8.13
N SER A 51 1.75 2.68 -7.33
CA SER A 51 1.75 2.17 -5.95
C SER A 51 0.93 0.89 -5.86
N LEU A 52 1.57 -0.22 -5.50
CA LEU A 52 0.91 -1.50 -5.25
C LEU A 52 0.65 -1.67 -3.74
N VAL A 53 -0.60 -1.48 -3.33
CA VAL A 53 -1.03 -1.58 -1.93
C VAL A 53 -1.54 -3.00 -1.64
N ILE A 54 -0.80 -3.75 -0.83
CA ILE A 54 -1.10 -5.17 -0.55
C ILE A 54 -1.69 -5.29 0.85
N GLY A 55 -3.00 -5.57 0.94
CA GLY A 55 -3.67 -5.88 2.21
C GLY A 55 -3.79 -4.74 3.23
N ALA A 56 -3.25 -3.56 2.93
CA ALA A 56 -3.43 -2.36 3.75
C ALA A 56 -4.78 -1.68 3.46
N ASN A 57 -5.32 -0.98 4.48
CA ASN A 57 -6.56 -0.23 4.35
C ASN A 57 -6.48 1.10 5.13
N ASP A 58 -6.49 1.06 6.46
CA ASP A 58 -6.57 2.29 7.27
C ASP A 58 -5.36 3.21 7.08
N VAL A 59 -4.16 2.64 6.96
CA VAL A 59 -2.88 3.35 6.80
C VAL A 59 -2.68 4.03 5.45
N VAL A 60 -3.65 3.87 4.54
CA VAL A 60 -3.68 4.52 3.22
C VAL A 60 -4.99 5.28 2.99
N ASN A 61 -5.82 5.48 4.02
CA ASN A 61 -7.15 6.06 3.86
C ASN A 61 -7.13 7.60 3.94
N PRO A 62 -7.39 8.33 2.82
CA PRO A 62 -7.30 9.79 2.79
C PRO A 62 -8.21 10.51 3.78
N ALA A 63 -9.26 9.85 4.27
CA ALA A 63 -10.14 10.37 5.31
C ALA A 63 -9.39 10.80 6.59
N ALA A 64 -8.20 10.23 6.84
CA ALA A 64 -7.32 10.65 7.93
C ALA A 64 -6.84 12.12 7.79
N ARG A 65 -6.74 12.63 6.56
CA ARG A 65 -6.35 14.02 6.25
C ARG A 65 -7.54 14.93 5.99
N THR A 66 -8.60 14.42 5.37
CA THR A 66 -9.67 15.23 4.77
C THR A 66 -10.95 15.33 5.62
N ASN A 67 -11.21 14.37 6.51
CA ASN A 67 -12.50 14.25 7.19
C ASN A 67 -12.35 14.34 8.73
N PRO A 68 -12.60 15.52 9.34
CA PRO A 68 -12.53 15.70 10.79
C PRO A 68 -13.48 14.83 11.62
N ALA A 69 -14.54 14.27 11.01
CA ALA A 69 -15.46 13.36 11.68
C ALA A 69 -14.99 11.89 11.63
N SER A 70 -13.94 11.60 10.86
CA SER A 70 -13.38 10.25 10.74
C SER A 70 -12.67 9.83 12.03
N PRO A 71 -12.83 8.58 12.50
CA PRO A 71 -12.12 8.07 13.68
C PRO A 71 -10.60 7.97 13.50
N ILE A 72 -10.12 8.07 12.26
CA ILE A 72 -8.69 8.08 11.93
C ILE A 72 -8.18 9.49 11.58
N TYR A 73 -8.98 10.54 11.80
CA TYR A 73 -8.55 11.90 11.51
C TYR A 73 -7.31 12.30 12.31
N GLY A 74 -6.32 12.87 11.63
CA GLY A 74 -5.02 13.24 12.21
C GLY A 74 -4.03 12.07 12.33
N MET A 75 -4.42 10.84 12.00
CA MET A 75 -3.48 9.73 11.87
C MET A 75 -2.58 10.00 10.64
N PRO A 76 -1.25 9.98 10.77
CA PRO A 76 -0.39 10.05 9.59
C PRO A 76 -0.65 8.80 8.74
N ILE A 77 -0.57 8.93 7.41
CA ILE A 77 -0.83 7.86 6.45
C ILE A 77 0.17 7.91 5.31
N LEU A 78 0.24 6.83 4.53
CA LEU A 78 0.99 6.82 3.28
C LEU A 78 0.21 7.55 2.18
N ASN A 79 0.84 8.49 1.49
CA ASN A 79 0.23 9.33 0.44
C ASN A 79 0.10 8.59 -0.90
N VAL A 80 -0.31 7.31 -0.88
CA VAL A 80 -0.44 6.48 -2.09
C VAL A 80 -1.49 6.99 -3.07
N ASP A 81 -2.39 7.88 -2.64
CA ASP A 81 -3.38 8.55 -3.49
C ASP A 81 -2.76 9.61 -4.42
N HIS A 82 -1.54 10.07 -4.12
CA HIS A 82 -0.82 11.06 -4.92
C HIS A 82 -0.09 10.46 -6.12
N CYS A 83 0.11 9.14 -6.16
CA CYS A 83 0.81 8.51 -7.27
C CYS A 83 -0.02 8.49 -8.55
N LYS A 84 0.64 8.27 -9.70
CA LYS A 84 -0.05 8.28 -11.00
C LYS A 84 -1.08 7.14 -11.11
N THR A 85 -0.81 5.98 -10.52
CA THR A 85 -1.77 4.86 -10.46
C THR A 85 -1.61 4.06 -9.18
N THR A 86 -2.70 3.92 -8.43
CA THR A 86 -2.74 3.11 -7.21
C THR A 86 -3.46 1.79 -7.48
N ILE A 87 -2.85 0.67 -7.16
CA ILE A 87 -3.46 -0.66 -7.27
C ILE A 87 -3.68 -1.22 -5.87
N ILE A 88 -4.93 -1.52 -5.53
CA ILE A 88 -5.30 -2.08 -4.23
C ILE A 88 -5.54 -3.57 -4.37
N LEU A 89 -4.71 -4.37 -3.71
CA LEU A 89 -4.84 -5.82 -3.67
C LEU A 89 -5.48 -6.23 -2.34
N LYS A 90 -6.76 -6.63 -2.40
CA LYS A 90 -7.53 -7.10 -1.24
C LYS A 90 -8.66 -8.04 -1.67
N ARG A 91 -9.30 -8.74 -0.72
CA ARG A 91 -10.32 -9.75 -1.04
C ARG A 91 -11.70 -9.19 -1.40
N SER A 92 -12.04 -7.99 -0.93
CA SER A 92 -13.38 -7.39 -1.09
C SER A 92 -13.36 -5.92 -0.71
N MET A 93 -14.49 -5.21 -0.77
CA MET A 93 -14.62 -3.81 -0.28
C MET A 93 -14.71 -3.68 1.25
N ARG A 94 -14.59 -4.77 2.02
CA ARG A 94 -14.71 -4.72 3.50
C ARG A 94 -13.74 -3.73 4.15
N PRO A 95 -14.15 -3.07 5.25
CA PRO A 95 -13.35 -2.08 5.96
C PRO A 95 -12.15 -2.71 6.68
N GLY A 96 -11.24 -1.84 7.14
CA GLY A 96 -10.06 -2.20 7.91
C GLY A 96 -10.36 -2.41 9.39
N TYR A 97 -9.38 -2.14 10.24
CA TYR A 97 -9.53 -2.22 11.69
C TYR A 97 -10.42 -1.10 12.23
N SER A 98 -10.29 0.09 11.65
CA SER A 98 -11.10 1.28 11.98
C SER A 98 -12.60 1.12 11.71
N GLY A 99 -13.01 0.13 10.91
CA GLY A 99 -14.41 -0.12 10.58
C GLY A 99 -15.04 0.86 9.59
N ILE A 100 -14.27 1.81 9.03
CA ILE A 100 -14.78 2.78 8.05
C ILE A 100 -14.44 2.38 6.61
N ASP A 101 -15.23 2.90 5.67
CA ASP A 101 -14.93 2.79 4.25
C ASP A 101 -13.69 3.64 3.87
N ASN A 102 -13.08 3.33 2.74
CA ASN A 102 -11.87 4.00 2.28
C ASN A 102 -12.09 4.71 0.96
N GLU A 103 -12.01 6.04 1.02
CA GLU A 103 -12.21 6.94 -0.12
C GLU A 103 -11.22 6.67 -1.26
N LEU A 104 -10.01 6.16 -0.94
CA LEU A 104 -8.98 5.78 -1.92
C LEU A 104 -9.53 4.85 -3.00
N PHE A 105 -10.42 3.92 -2.63
CA PHE A 105 -10.91 2.87 -3.53
C PHE A 105 -11.77 3.41 -4.67
N TYR A 106 -12.24 4.65 -4.54
CA TYR A 106 -13.13 5.31 -5.50
C TYR A 106 -12.43 6.41 -6.31
N LEU A 107 -11.15 6.70 -6.02
CA LEU A 107 -10.41 7.71 -6.75
C LEU A 107 -10.15 7.27 -8.21
N PRO A 108 -10.12 8.22 -9.17
CA PRO A 108 -10.00 7.90 -10.59
C PRO A 108 -8.65 7.27 -10.98
N ASN A 109 -7.59 7.51 -10.20
CA ASN A 109 -6.27 6.88 -10.36
C ASN A 109 -6.15 5.52 -9.64
N THR A 110 -7.20 5.07 -8.94
CA THR A 110 -7.17 3.81 -8.19
C THR A 110 -7.78 2.66 -9.00
N ARG A 111 -7.18 1.47 -8.90
CA ARG A 111 -7.68 0.21 -9.47
C ARG A 111 -7.76 -0.85 -8.38
N MET A 112 -8.88 -1.56 -8.33
CA MET A 112 -9.08 -2.66 -7.38
C MET A 112 -8.70 -3.99 -8.03
N LEU A 113 -7.77 -4.72 -7.42
CA LEU A 113 -7.43 -6.09 -7.77
C LEU A 113 -7.95 -7.04 -6.69
N PHE A 114 -9.15 -7.59 -6.92
CA PHE A 114 -9.77 -8.49 -5.94
C PHE A 114 -9.17 -9.88 -5.96
N GLY A 115 -8.76 -10.38 -4.79
CA GLY A 115 -8.26 -11.74 -4.64
C GLY A 115 -7.55 -12.00 -3.32
N ASP A 116 -7.13 -13.25 -3.14
CA ASP A 116 -6.16 -13.61 -2.10
C ASP A 116 -4.79 -13.01 -2.45
N ALA A 117 -4.09 -12.48 -1.45
CA ALA A 117 -2.82 -11.77 -1.68
C ALA A 117 -1.78 -12.65 -2.36
N LYS A 118 -1.59 -13.88 -1.88
CA LYS A 118 -0.57 -14.78 -2.41
C LYS A 118 -0.94 -15.27 -3.80
N ALA A 119 -2.19 -15.67 -4.01
CA ALA A 119 -2.66 -16.14 -5.32
C ALA A 119 -2.57 -15.03 -6.38
N SER A 120 -3.05 -13.82 -6.08
CA SER A 120 -3.01 -12.69 -7.02
C SER A 120 -1.58 -12.25 -7.34
N LEU A 121 -0.67 -12.24 -6.36
CA LEU A 121 0.74 -11.93 -6.60
C LEU A 121 1.42 -12.99 -7.46
N ASN A 122 1.16 -14.28 -7.21
CA ASN A 122 1.72 -15.35 -8.04
C ASN A 122 1.25 -15.26 -9.50
N ALA A 123 -0.03 -14.95 -9.72
CA ALA A 123 -0.57 -14.72 -11.05
C ALA A 123 0.11 -13.51 -11.71
N LEU A 124 0.23 -12.38 -10.99
CA LEU A 124 0.91 -11.19 -11.50
C LEU A 124 2.36 -11.47 -11.89
N ILE A 125 3.11 -12.20 -11.06
CA ILE A 125 4.50 -12.59 -11.35
C ILE A 125 4.57 -13.46 -12.62
N SER A 126 3.61 -14.37 -12.82
CA SER A 126 3.54 -15.20 -14.00
C SER A 126 3.33 -14.37 -15.27
N GLU A 127 2.38 -13.44 -15.23
CA GLU A 127 2.09 -12.55 -16.37
C GLU A 127 3.27 -11.62 -16.69
N VAL A 128 3.92 -11.04 -15.67
CA VAL A 128 5.10 -10.19 -15.87
C VAL A 128 6.23 -10.98 -16.53
N LYS A 129 6.46 -12.24 -16.14
CA LYS A 129 7.47 -13.11 -16.78
C LYS A 129 7.12 -13.49 -18.21
N ALA A 130 5.83 -13.62 -18.52
CA ALA A 130 5.37 -13.95 -19.87
C ALA A 130 5.44 -12.74 -20.82
N ALA A 131 5.24 -11.53 -20.29
CA ALA A 131 5.31 -10.28 -21.03
C ALA A 131 6.75 -9.75 -21.22
N SER A 132 7.73 -10.32 -20.51
CA SER A 132 9.13 -9.91 -20.50
C SER A 132 10.03 -10.84 -21.29
#